data_AF-J9GQ84-F1
#
_entry.id   AF-J9GQ84-F1
#
_cell.length_a   1.000
_cell.length_b   1.000
_cell.length_c   1.000
_cell.angle_alpha   90.00
_cell.angle_beta   90.00
_cell.angle_gamma   90.00
#
_symmetry.space_group_name_H-M   'P 1'
#
loop_
_entity.id
_entity.type
_entity.pdbx_description
1 polymer ?
#
loop_
_entity_poly.entity_id
_entity_poly.type
_entity_poly.pdbx_seq_one_letter_code
_entity_poly.pdbx_strand_id
1 'polypeptide(L)'
;MAIRTRMQEIMTTKIGIFRRGDDMESAVSELEDLYKRSFNVPVKDVIGPNPELVYADRTQKMLRVALTVACGALARKESRGAHYREDYSVRNDVEWLNRTITSWKEGDTLPTISYEKLDISKMELPPGFRGYGVKNYIENPESAKRQAEVDAIRAKMEAEGKDRFQIQAAIMPYEHLLPKRLKGKNERVDEPLND
;
A
#
# COMPACT_ATOMS: atom_id res chain seq x y z
N MET A 1 -12.48 27.67 0.37
CA MET A 1 -11.07 27.56 -0.06
C MET A 1 -10.08 27.30 1.10
N ALA A 2 -10.23 27.96 2.27
CA ALA A 2 -9.28 27.83 3.39
C ALA A 2 -9.09 26.39 3.90
N ILE A 3 -10.19 25.64 4.12
CA ILE A 3 -10.13 24.24 4.60
C ILE A 3 -9.28 23.35 3.68
N ARG A 4 -9.54 23.40 2.37
CA ARG A 4 -8.80 22.60 1.39
C ARG A 4 -7.32 22.94 1.37
N THR A 5 -7.00 24.23 1.41
CA THR A 5 -5.61 24.72 1.42
C THR A 5 -4.89 24.22 2.67
N ARG A 6 -5.53 24.33 3.84
CA ARG A 6 -4.97 23.85 5.10
C ARG A 6 -4.76 22.33 5.12
N MET A 7 -5.70 21.56 4.59
CA MET A 7 -5.53 20.11 4.42
C MET A 7 -4.30 19.78 3.56
N GLN A 8 -4.09 20.50 2.46
CA GLN A 8 -2.93 20.29 1.58
C GLN A 8 -1.61 20.61 2.28
N GLU A 9 -1.56 21.70 3.05
CA GLU A 9 -0.40 22.07 3.87
C GLU A 9 -0.07 20.98 4.90
N ILE A 10 -1.07 20.50 5.66
CA ILE A 10 -0.89 19.45 6.67
C ILE A 10 -0.34 18.17 6.02
N MET A 11 -0.94 17.71 4.92
CA MET A 11 -0.50 16.50 4.24
C MET A 11 0.92 16.63 3.70
N THR A 12 1.30 17.81 3.19
CA THR A 12 2.64 18.07 2.65
C THR A 12 3.70 18.11 3.75
N THR A 13 3.41 18.82 4.84
CA THR A 13 4.39 19.13 5.88
C THR A 13 4.53 18.02 6.93
N LYS A 14 3.46 17.25 7.20
CA LYS A 14 3.43 16.24 8.28
C LYS A 14 3.29 14.79 7.80
N ILE A 15 2.81 14.58 6.57
CA ILE A 15 2.57 13.24 5.98
C ILE A 15 3.40 13.07 4.69
N GLY A 16 4.57 13.71 4.65
CA GLY A 16 5.47 13.74 3.49
C GLY A 16 6.38 12.51 3.36
N ILE A 17 7.62 12.77 2.91
CA ILE A 17 8.65 11.74 2.73
C ILE A 17 9.13 11.21 4.09
N PHE A 18 9.56 12.12 4.97
CA PHE A 18 9.94 11.82 6.34
C PHE A 18 8.73 12.00 7.25
N ARG A 19 8.57 11.09 8.20
CA ARG A 19 7.41 11.06 9.10
C ARG A 19 7.89 10.71 10.49
N ARG A 20 7.33 11.39 11.47
CA ARG A 20 7.53 11.17 12.91
C ARG A 20 6.19 11.04 13.60
N GLY A 21 6.08 10.18 14.61
CA GLY A 21 4.83 9.92 15.33
C GLY A 21 4.12 11.21 15.77
N ASP A 22 4.81 12.08 16.49
CA ASP A 22 4.26 13.34 17.04
C ASP A 22 3.62 14.22 15.95
N ASP A 23 4.30 14.39 14.81
CA ASP A 23 3.79 15.20 13.69
C ASP A 23 2.55 14.57 13.05
N MET A 24 2.53 13.24 12.90
CA MET A 24 1.39 12.53 12.33
C MET A 24 0.18 12.51 13.26
N GLU A 25 0.37 12.39 14.57
CA GLU A 25 -0.70 12.51 15.56
C GLU A 25 -1.35 13.89 15.47
N SER A 26 -0.52 14.94 15.44
CA SER A 26 -1.00 16.30 15.22
C SER A 26 -1.73 16.47 13.88
N ALA A 27 -1.22 15.87 12.81
CA ALA A 27 -1.87 15.89 11.50
C ALA A 27 -3.25 15.22 11.51
N VAL A 28 -3.39 14.05 12.14
CA VAL A 28 -4.67 13.36 12.26
C VAL A 28 -5.68 14.22 13.01
N SER A 29 -5.27 14.80 14.15
CA SER A 29 -6.14 15.67 14.95
C SER A 29 -6.62 16.89 14.17
N GLU A 30 -5.71 17.60 13.48
CA GLU A 30 -6.08 18.78 12.68
C GLU A 30 -6.95 18.41 11.46
N LEU A 31 -6.66 17.30 10.78
CA LEU A 31 -7.47 16.84 9.65
C LEU A 31 -8.89 16.43 10.09
N GLU A 32 -9.03 15.85 11.28
CA GLU A 32 -10.34 15.49 11.84
C GLU A 32 -11.16 16.76 12.17
N ASP A 33 -10.54 17.80 12.74
CA ASP A 33 -11.18 19.10 12.92
C ASP A 33 -11.65 19.71 11.59
N LEU A 34 -10.77 19.70 10.58
CA LEU A 34 -11.12 20.19 9.25
C LEU A 34 -12.28 19.41 8.63
N TYR A 35 -12.30 18.08 8.83
CA TYR A 35 -13.41 17.24 8.39
C TYR A 35 -14.72 17.64 9.06
N LYS A 36 -14.75 17.78 10.39
CA LYS A 36 -15.94 18.24 11.13
C LYS A 36 -16.42 19.62 10.67
N ARG A 37 -15.50 20.55 10.45
CA ARG A 37 -15.81 21.92 9.98
C ARG A 37 -16.28 21.96 8.53
N SER A 38 -15.85 21.01 7.70
CA SER A 38 -16.22 20.96 6.29
C SER A 38 -17.73 20.75 6.03
N PHE A 39 -18.47 20.27 7.04
CA PHE A 39 -19.94 20.16 6.99
C PHE A 39 -20.67 21.50 7.17
N ASN A 40 -20.00 22.53 7.66
CA ASN A 40 -20.58 23.84 7.95
C ASN A 40 -20.08 24.92 6.96
N VAL A 41 -19.60 24.51 5.78
CA VAL A 41 -19.12 25.46 4.77
C VAL A 41 -20.31 26.06 4.02
N PRO A 42 -20.49 27.39 4.04
CA PRO A 42 -21.53 28.03 3.25
C PRO A 42 -21.21 27.93 1.76
N VAL A 43 -22.24 27.73 0.94
CA VAL A 43 -22.16 27.72 -0.52
C VAL A 43 -23.21 28.69 -1.03
N LYS A 44 -22.87 29.49 -2.04
CA LYS A 44 -23.86 30.38 -2.66
C LYS A 44 -24.91 29.57 -3.40
N ASP A 45 -26.17 29.92 -3.15
CA ASP A 45 -27.30 29.38 -3.89
C ASP A 45 -27.41 30.11 -5.23
N VAL A 46 -27.08 29.42 -6.33
CA VAL A 46 -27.09 29.96 -7.69
C VAL A 46 -27.70 28.93 -8.63
N ILE A 47 -28.51 29.40 -9.58
CA ILE A 47 -29.09 28.58 -10.63
C ILE A 47 -28.03 28.31 -11.70
N GLY A 48 -27.85 27.04 -12.08
CA GLY A 48 -26.89 26.62 -13.11
C GLY A 48 -25.56 26.08 -12.55
N PRO A 49 -24.47 26.06 -13.34
CA PRO A 49 -23.19 25.50 -12.92
C PRO A 49 -22.64 26.20 -11.67
N ASN A 50 -22.41 25.42 -10.60
CA ASN A 50 -21.90 25.93 -9.32
C ASN A 50 -20.59 25.24 -8.93
N PRO A 51 -19.42 25.80 -9.32
CA PRO A 51 -18.13 25.26 -8.93
C PRO A 51 -17.90 25.28 -7.40
N GLU A 52 -18.49 26.23 -6.68
CA GLU A 52 -18.36 26.33 -5.22
C GLU A 52 -19.00 25.12 -4.52
N LEU A 53 -20.21 24.74 -4.95
CA LEU A 53 -20.89 23.53 -4.49
C LEU A 53 -20.05 22.27 -4.73
N VAL A 54 -19.48 22.16 -5.94
CA VAL A 54 -18.60 21.03 -6.30
C VAL A 54 -17.38 20.98 -5.39
N TYR A 55 -16.76 22.13 -5.09
CA TYR A 55 -15.61 22.16 -4.18
C TYR A 55 -15.99 21.86 -2.73
N ALA A 56 -17.16 22.27 -2.26
CA ALA A 56 -17.62 21.97 -0.90
C ALA A 56 -17.77 20.45 -0.71
N ASP A 57 -18.50 19.78 -1.60
CA ASP A 57 -18.70 18.31 -1.58
C ASP A 57 -17.37 17.55 -1.75
N ARG A 58 -16.55 17.93 -2.73
CA ARG A 58 -15.26 17.26 -2.97
C ARG A 58 -14.29 17.43 -1.81
N THR A 59 -14.27 18.59 -1.14
CA THR A 59 -13.36 18.82 -0.01
C THR A 59 -13.67 17.86 1.15
N GLN A 60 -14.96 17.58 1.43
CA GLN A 60 -15.36 16.60 2.44
C GLN A 60 -14.81 15.20 2.11
N LYS A 61 -14.94 14.78 0.85
CA LYS A 61 -14.41 13.48 0.36
C LYS A 61 -12.88 13.42 0.41
N MET A 62 -12.21 14.50 0.02
CA MET A 62 -10.75 14.59 0.09
C MET A 62 -10.23 14.48 1.53
N LEU A 63 -10.91 15.11 2.50
CA LEU A 63 -10.55 15.02 3.92
C LEU A 63 -10.66 13.59 4.46
N ARG A 64 -11.68 12.82 4.06
CA ARG A 64 -11.76 11.39 4.42
C ARG A 64 -10.57 10.60 3.86
N VAL A 65 -10.18 10.85 2.61
CA VAL A 65 -9.00 10.21 2.01
C VAL A 65 -7.71 10.63 2.74
N ALA A 66 -7.57 11.92 3.07
CA ALA A 66 -6.43 12.43 3.83
C ALA A 66 -6.32 11.77 5.22
N LEU A 67 -7.43 11.62 5.94
CA LEU A 67 -7.50 10.92 7.22
C LEU A 67 -7.13 9.44 7.08
N THR A 68 -7.64 8.75 6.06
CA THR A 68 -7.23 7.37 5.74
C THR A 68 -5.72 7.23 5.58
N VAL A 69 -5.09 8.15 4.84
CA VAL A 69 -3.63 8.15 4.65
C VAL A 69 -2.90 8.46 5.96
N ALA A 70 -3.31 9.50 6.69
CA ALA A 70 -2.64 9.95 7.91
C ALA A 70 -2.77 8.92 9.04
N CYS A 71 -3.97 8.40 9.30
CA CYS A 71 -4.20 7.36 10.31
C CYS A 71 -3.47 6.06 9.96
N GLY A 72 -3.48 5.65 8.68
CA GLY A 72 -2.73 4.49 8.22
C GLY A 72 -1.21 4.64 8.38
N ALA A 73 -0.68 5.84 8.10
CA ALA A 73 0.74 6.15 8.29
C ALA A 73 1.13 6.19 9.78
N LEU A 74 0.29 6.79 10.62
CA LEU A 74 0.53 6.84 12.06
C LEU A 74 0.54 5.45 12.70
N ALA A 75 -0.47 4.64 12.36
CA ALA A 75 -0.62 3.29 12.91
C ALA A 75 0.50 2.35 12.46
N ARG A 76 1.07 2.53 11.25
CA ARG A 76 2.15 1.69 10.73
C ARG A 76 3.50 2.08 11.35
N LYS A 77 3.98 1.25 12.27
CA LYS A 77 5.22 1.46 13.03
C LYS A 77 6.41 0.69 12.43
N GLU A 78 6.70 0.95 11.17
CA GLU A 78 7.88 0.45 10.45
C GLU A 78 8.27 1.43 9.33
N SER A 79 9.37 1.16 8.63
CA SER A 79 9.69 1.82 7.36
C SER A 79 9.71 0.81 6.21
N ARG A 80 8.81 0.98 5.22
CA ARG A 80 8.67 0.08 4.07
C ARG A 80 8.38 0.85 2.78
N GLY A 81 9.26 0.68 1.79
CA GLY A 81 9.12 1.36 0.50
C GLY A 81 9.17 2.88 0.65
N ALA A 82 8.10 3.56 0.20
CA ALA A 82 7.96 5.02 0.29
C ALA A 82 7.45 5.52 1.66
N HIS A 83 7.03 4.62 2.55
CA HIS A 83 6.68 4.97 3.92
C HIS A 83 7.93 4.90 4.78
N TYR A 84 8.46 6.07 5.17
CA TYR A 84 9.63 6.17 6.03
C TYR A 84 9.26 6.86 7.35
N ARG A 85 9.52 6.17 8.45
CA ARG A 85 9.32 6.62 9.83
C ARG A 85 10.66 6.84 10.48
N GLU A 86 10.97 8.06 10.89
CA GLU A 86 12.24 8.37 11.56
C GLU A 86 12.35 7.65 12.92
N ASP A 87 11.23 7.56 13.63
CA ASP A 87 11.07 6.85 14.90
C ASP A 87 10.94 5.31 14.74
N TYR A 88 10.78 4.80 13.51
CA TYR A 88 10.76 3.38 13.16
C TYR A 88 11.46 3.13 11.82
N SER A 89 12.77 3.38 11.77
CA SER A 89 13.54 3.47 10.51
C SER A 89 13.80 2.14 9.80
N VAL A 90 13.42 1.01 10.41
CA VAL A 90 13.67 -0.34 9.89
C VAL A 90 12.40 -0.95 9.29
N ARG A 91 12.56 -1.74 8.22
CA ARG A 91 11.49 -2.62 7.73
C ARG A 91 11.30 -3.75 8.72
N ASN A 92 10.06 -4.07 9.09
CA ASN A 92 9.78 -5.14 10.06
C ASN A 92 8.88 -6.21 9.44
N ASP A 93 9.47 -7.33 8.99
CA ASP A 93 8.71 -8.41 8.35
C ASP A 93 8.04 -9.35 9.36
N VAL A 94 8.36 -9.24 10.65
CA VAL A 94 7.71 -10.05 11.70
C VAL A 94 6.33 -9.51 12.00
N GLU A 95 6.22 -8.21 12.25
CA GLU A 95 4.95 -7.58 12.66
C GLU A 95 4.18 -6.98 11.49
N TRP A 96 4.90 -6.42 10.51
CA TRP A 96 4.32 -5.53 9.50
C TRP A 96 4.36 -6.09 8.07
N LEU A 97 4.60 -7.39 7.89
CA LEU A 97 4.37 -8.05 6.61
C LEU A 97 2.87 -8.27 6.35
N ASN A 98 2.18 -7.15 6.22
CA ASN A 98 0.73 -7.05 6.07
C ASN A 98 0.36 -5.83 5.21
N ARG A 99 -0.90 -5.79 4.80
CA ARG A 99 -1.54 -4.65 4.14
C ARG A 99 -2.48 -3.97 5.12
N THR A 100 -2.32 -2.66 5.28
CA THR A 100 -3.30 -1.83 5.99
C THR A 100 -4.59 -1.76 5.16
N ILE A 101 -5.71 -2.16 5.74
CA ILE A 101 -7.05 -2.07 5.14
C ILE A 101 -7.83 -1.04 5.96
N THR A 102 -8.44 -0.08 5.28
CA THR A 102 -9.26 0.95 5.92
C THR A 102 -10.68 0.87 5.43
N SER A 103 -11.63 0.92 6.35
CA SER A 103 -13.06 1.10 6.08
C SER A 103 -13.57 2.31 6.84
N TRP A 104 -14.78 2.75 6.51
CA TRP A 104 -15.37 3.92 7.16
C TRP A 104 -16.82 3.62 7.50
N LYS A 105 -17.13 3.59 8.79
CA LYS A 105 -18.50 3.38 9.27
C LYS A 105 -19.25 4.71 9.25
N GLU A 106 -20.52 4.67 8.86
CA GLU A 106 -21.35 5.86 8.80
C GLU A 106 -21.45 6.54 10.18
N GLY A 107 -21.30 7.86 10.20
CA GLY A 107 -21.27 8.67 11.43
C GLY A 107 -19.89 8.85 12.08
N ASP A 108 -18.89 8.03 11.71
CA ASP A 108 -17.54 8.16 12.28
C ASP A 108 -16.76 9.32 11.62
N THR A 109 -15.86 9.90 12.40
CA THR A 109 -14.96 10.99 11.96
C THR A 109 -13.57 10.50 11.58
N LEU A 110 -13.23 9.24 11.90
CA LEU A 110 -11.96 8.60 11.59
C LEU A 110 -12.21 7.24 10.91
N PRO A 111 -11.25 6.74 10.10
CA PRO A 111 -11.35 5.43 9.49
C PRO A 111 -11.15 4.31 10.51
N THR A 112 -11.83 3.18 10.29
CA THR A 112 -11.50 1.93 10.96
C THR A 112 -10.33 1.26 10.25
N ILE A 113 -9.32 0.84 11.00
CA ILE A 113 -8.12 0.18 10.47
C ILE A 113 -8.14 -1.30 10.83
N SER A 114 -7.88 -2.13 9.83
CA SER A 114 -7.57 -3.55 9.99
C SER A 114 -6.34 -3.91 9.16
N TYR A 115 -5.85 -5.15 9.30
CA TYR A 115 -4.67 -5.61 8.61
C TYR A 115 -4.92 -6.97 7.97
N GLU A 116 -4.47 -7.11 6.74
CA GLU A 116 -4.45 -8.38 6.01
C GLU A 116 -2.99 -8.88 5.96
N LYS A 117 -2.70 -10.00 6.63
CA LYS A 117 -1.35 -10.58 6.63
C LYS A 117 -0.99 -11.14 5.25
N LEU A 118 0.26 -10.96 4.84
CA LEU A 118 0.77 -11.59 3.62
C LEU A 118 1.36 -12.96 3.97
N ASP A 119 0.92 -13.98 3.24
CA ASP A 119 1.32 -15.36 3.44
C ASP A 119 2.64 -15.66 2.74
N ILE A 120 3.73 -15.74 3.51
CA ILE A 120 5.09 -15.99 3.00
C ILE A 120 5.16 -17.32 2.26
N SER A 121 4.41 -18.34 2.69
CA SER A 121 4.44 -19.68 2.08
C SER A 121 4.01 -19.70 0.61
N LYS A 122 3.30 -18.65 0.16
CA LYS A 122 2.80 -18.52 -1.21
C LYS A 122 3.65 -17.58 -2.06
N MET A 123 4.72 -17.00 -1.51
CA MET A 123 5.54 -16.06 -2.26
C MET A 123 6.48 -16.82 -3.20
N GLU A 124 6.52 -16.38 -4.46
CA GLU A 124 7.54 -16.81 -5.43
C GLU A 124 8.93 -16.29 -5.06
N LEU A 125 8.97 -15.06 -4.56
CA LEU A 125 10.19 -14.43 -4.05
C LEU A 125 9.94 -13.98 -2.60
N PRO A 126 10.46 -14.73 -1.62
CA PRO A 126 10.32 -14.39 -0.20
C PRO A 126 10.97 -13.04 0.16
N PRO A 127 10.59 -12.43 1.29
CA PRO A 127 11.18 -11.16 1.74
C PRO A 127 12.71 -11.26 1.88
N GLY A 128 13.42 -10.36 1.21
CA GLY A 128 14.88 -10.30 1.23
C GLY A 128 15.39 -8.86 1.09
N PHE A 129 16.65 -8.69 0.71
CA PHE A 129 17.21 -7.37 0.45
C PHE A 129 16.65 -6.77 -0.84
N ARG A 130 16.18 -5.53 -0.78
CA ARG A 130 15.55 -4.83 -1.92
C ARG A 130 16.53 -4.34 -3.00
N GLY A 131 17.84 -4.52 -2.82
CA GLY A 131 18.89 -4.09 -3.74
C GLY A 131 19.45 -2.67 -3.50
N TYR A 132 18.69 -1.77 -2.89
CA TYR A 132 19.09 -0.38 -2.64
C TYR A 132 18.92 0.08 -1.19
N GLY A 133 19.68 1.11 -0.83
CA GLY A 133 19.74 1.65 0.53
C GLY A 133 20.42 0.70 1.51
N VAL A 134 20.23 0.95 2.80
CA VAL A 134 20.87 0.16 3.86
C VAL A 134 20.20 -1.22 3.95
N LYS A 135 21.01 -2.28 4.06
CA LYS A 135 20.54 -3.65 4.33
C LYS A 135 20.16 -3.79 5.81
N ASN A 136 19.09 -3.10 6.21
CA ASN A 136 18.60 -3.06 7.58
C ASN A 136 17.09 -3.38 7.61
N TYR A 137 16.75 -4.60 8.02
CA TYR A 137 15.38 -5.06 8.19
C TYR A 137 15.31 -6.15 9.26
N ILE A 138 14.19 -6.22 9.97
CA ILE A 138 13.87 -7.29 10.90
C ILE A 138 13.28 -8.43 10.07
N GLU A 139 14.07 -9.48 9.91
CA GLU A 139 13.73 -10.64 9.09
C GLU A 139 12.73 -11.56 9.79
N ASN A 140 11.75 -12.06 9.02
CA ASN A 140 10.80 -13.04 9.50
C ASN A 140 11.39 -14.45 9.33
N PRO A 141 11.42 -15.30 10.38
CA PRO A 141 11.98 -16.66 10.28
C PRO A 141 11.36 -17.53 9.17
N GLU A 142 10.09 -17.30 8.82
CA GLU A 142 9.44 -18.01 7.72
C GLU A 142 9.99 -17.63 6.35
N SER A 143 10.62 -16.46 6.20
CA SER A 143 11.25 -16.02 4.95
C SER A 143 12.43 -16.94 4.59
N ALA A 144 13.29 -17.26 5.56
CA ALA A 144 14.41 -18.18 5.34
C ALA A 144 13.94 -19.60 4.99
N LYS A 145 12.87 -20.08 5.66
CA LYS A 145 12.28 -21.40 5.34
C LYS A 145 11.74 -21.45 3.93
N ARG A 146 10.96 -20.44 3.53
CA ARG A 146 10.41 -20.36 2.18
C ARG A 146 11.51 -20.17 1.14
N GLN A 147 12.56 -19.42 1.44
CA GLN A 147 13.70 -19.25 0.54
C GLN A 147 14.34 -20.60 0.22
N ALA A 148 14.63 -21.42 1.25
CA ALA A 148 15.18 -22.76 1.06
C ALA A 148 14.23 -23.68 0.25
N GLU A 149 12.92 -23.56 0.47
CA GLU A 149 11.91 -24.31 -0.29
C GLU A 149 11.91 -23.91 -1.78
N VAL A 150 11.88 -22.61 -2.08
CA VAL A 150 11.92 -22.08 -3.45
C VAL A 150 13.19 -22.51 -4.17
N ASP A 151 14.35 -22.41 -3.51
CA ASP A 151 15.64 -22.81 -4.06
C ASP A 151 15.68 -24.31 -4.37
N ALA A 152 15.12 -25.14 -3.49
CA ALA A 152 15.03 -26.58 -3.70
C ALA A 152 14.11 -26.95 -4.87
N ILE A 153 12.94 -26.31 -4.99
CA ILE A 153 12.01 -26.52 -6.10
C ILE A 153 12.69 -26.15 -7.42
N ARG A 154 13.32 -24.97 -7.47
CA ARG A 154 14.02 -24.48 -8.67
C ARG A 154 15.14 -25.43 -9.09
N ALA A 155 16.05 -25.78 -8.18
CA ALA A 155 17.17 -26.66 -8.48
C ALA A 155 16.72 -28.04 -8.98
N LYS A 156 15.67 -28.61 -8.36
CA LYS A 156 15.09 -29.88 -8.80
C LYS A 156 14.53 -29.78 -10.22
N MET A 157 13.72 -28.76 -10.50
CA MET A 157 13.04 -28.63 -11.79
C MET A 157 14.00 -28.26 -12.93
N GLU A 158 15.03 -27.46 -12.64
CA GLU A 158 16.11 -27.18 -13.58
C GLU A 158 16.89 -28.46 -13.92
N ALA A 159 17.18 -29.32 -12.94
CA ALA A 159 17.82 -30.62 -13.17
C ALA A 159 16.93 -31.59 -13.99
N GLU A 160 15.60 -31.45 -13.90
CA GLU A 160 14.63 -32.18 -14.73
C GLU A 160 14.42 -31.57 -16.13
N GLY A 161 15.13 -30.49 -16.47
CA GLY A 161 15.03 -29.81 -17.76
C GLY A 161 13.71 -29.05 -17.97
N LYS A 162 13.04 -28.64 -16.89
CA LYS A 162 11.78 -27.87 -16.95
C LYS A 162 12.05 -26.42 -17.36
N ASP A 163 11.11 -25.86 -18.12
CA ASP A 163 11.21 -24.46 -18.56
C ASP A 163 10.84 -23.47 -17.43
N ARG A 164 11.12 -22.18 -17.66
CA ARG A 164 10.84 -21.11 -16.69
C ARG A 164 9.37 -20.99 -16.30
N PHE A 165 8.44 -21.39 -17.18
CA PHE A 165 7.00 -21.30 -16.92
C PHE A 165 6.55 -22.45 -16.00
N GLN A 166 7.06 -23.65 -16.24
CA GLN A 166 6.81 -24.81 -15.39
C GLN A 166 7.37 -24.59 -13.98
N ILE A 167 8.57 -24.02 -13.86
CA ILE A 167 9.18 -23.67 -12.57
C ILE A 167 8.32 -22.66 -11.82
N GLN A 168 7.91 -21.58 -12.49
CA GLN A 168 7.03 -20.55 -11.91
C GLN A 168 5.72 -21.18 -11.38
N ALA A 169 5.08 -22.03 -12.19
CA ALA A 169 3.81 -22.67 -11.84
C ALA A 169 3.93 -23.62 -10.64
N ALA A 170 5.09 -24.26 -10.43
CA ALA A 170 5.34 -25.10 -9.27
C ALA A 170 5.58 -24.30 -7.99
N ILE A 171 6.16 -23.10 -8.11
CA ILE A 171 6.46 -22.24 -6.95
C ILE A 171 5.21 -21.45 -6.51
N MET A 172 4.51 -20.79 -7.44
CA MET A 172 3.37 -19.93 -7.17
C MET A 172 2.39 -19.92 -8.35
N PRO A 173 1.47 -20.90 -8.45
CA PRO A 173 0.54 -20.98 -9.57
C PRO A 173 -0.45 -19.81 -9.56
N TYR A 174 -0.50 -19.05 -10.65
CA TYR A 174 -1.44 -17.91 -10.79
C TYR A 174 -2.30 -17.94 -12.06
N GLU A 175 -2.03 -18.83 -13.01
CA GLU A 175 -2.75 -18.85 -14.31
C GLU A 175 -4.28 -19.02 -14.17
N HIS A 176 -4.72 -19.71 -13.12
CA HIS A 176 -6.15 -19.87 -12.83
C HIS A 176 -6.84 -18.55 -12.47
N LEU A 177 -6.09 -17.53 -12.04
CA LEU A 177 -6.56 -16.18 -11.75
C LEU A 177 -6.60 -15.29 -13.01
N LEU A 178 -5.98 -15.72 -14.11
CA LEU A 178 -5.97 -14.95 -15.36
C LEU A 178 -7.28 -15.15 -16.15
N PRO A 179 -7.87 -14.07 -16.71
CA PRO A 179 -8.92 -14.18 -17.70
C PRO A 179 -8.48 -15.03 -18.89
N LYS A 180 -9.38 -15.84 -19.45
CA LYS A 180 -9.07 -16.78 -20.55
C LYS A 180 -8.32 -16.12 -21.72
N ARG A 181 -8.68 -14.90 -22.11
CA ARG A 181 -8.06 -14.15 -23.22
C ARG A 181 -6.61 -13.71 -22.96
N LEU A 182 -6.17 -13.71 -21.70
CA LEU A 182 -4.81 -13.34 -21.28
C LEU A 182 -3.97 -14.57 -20.92
N LYS A 183 -4.53 -15.77 -21.07
CA LYS A 183 -3.78 -17.02 -20.93
C LYS A 183 -3.01 -17.26 -22.21
N GLY A 184 -1.71 -17.47 -22.09
CA GLY A 184 -0.81 -17.64 -23.22
C GLY A 184 0.59 -17.13 -22.87
N LYS A 185 1.57 -17.55 -23.67
CA LYS A 185 2.93 -17.03 -23.57
C LYS A 185 3.03 -15.74 -24.39
N ASN A 186 3.90 -14.83 -23.97
CA ASN A 186 4.23 -13.67 -24.78
C ASN A 186 5.32 -14.08 -25.76
N GLU A 187 5.04 -13.99 -27.05
CA GLU A 187 6.06 -14.15 -28.09
C GLU A 187 7.17 -13.12 -27.90
N ARG A 188 8.41 -13.54 -28.12
CA ARG A 188 9.57 -12.64 -28.13
C ARG A 188 10.35 -12.86 -29.41
N VAL A 189 11.10 -11.84 -29.84
CA VAL A 189 11.94 -11.92 -31.05
C VAL A 189 12.94 -13.07 -30.97
N ASP A 190 13.45 -13.35 -29.77
CA ASP A 190 14.39 -14.40 -29.44
C ASP A 190 13.73 -15.73 -29.01
N GLU A 191 12.42 -15.74 -28.78
CA GLU A 191 11.61 -16.90 -28.38
C GLU A 191 10.27 -16.89 -29.14
N PRO A 192 10.26 -17.12 -30.48
CA PRO A 192 9.03 -17.13 -31.26
C PRO A 192 8.10 -18.25 -30.81
N LEU A 193 6.79 -17.99 -30.86
CA LEU A 193 5.81 -19.05 -30.59
C LEU A 193 5.63 -19.85 -31.88
N ASN A 194 6.08 -21.11 -31.86
CA ASN A 194 5.84 -22.02 -32.97
C ASN A 194 4.38 -22.47 -32.91
N ASP A 195 3.49 -21.69 -33.53
CA ASP A 195 2.09 -22.05 -33.75
C ASP A 195 1.94 -23.17 -34.80
#